data_AF-A0A3C0ANX6-F1
#
_entry.id   AF-A0A3C0ANX6-F1
#
_cell.length_a   1.000
_cell.length_b   1.000
_cell.length_c   1.000
_cell.angle_alpha   90.00
_cell.angle_beta   90.00
_cell.angle_gamma   90.00
#
_symmetry.space_group_name_H-M   'P 1'
#
loop_
_entity.id
_entity.type
_entity.pdbx_description
1 polymer ?
#
loop_
_entity_poly.entity_id
_entity_poly.type
_entity_poly.pdbx_seq_one_letter_code
_entity_poly.pdbx_strand_id
1 'polypeptide(L)'
;MQELVRRAPGTYNHSISVATIGEAAADKIGANGLLVRVAAYYHDIGKMLKPQYFIENMAQGSESLHDNLAPAMSTLIIIGHVKDGVDLARQHNLPQPIIDFIEQHHGTTLVEYFFREAEKQADLSPDHKTDAEESSFRYPGPRPQTREAGVMMLSDAVESASRTLSDPTPKRIKPLVHSLVMKRLLDGQFNECSLTLSEINIVEESLVKSLIGIYHGRIKYPEERSA
;
A
#
# COMPACT_ATOMS: atom_id res chain seq x y z
N MET A 1 -13.50 10.61 -7.74
CA MET A 1 -13.37 9.27 -8.39
C MET A 1 -13.22 9.31 -9.89
N GLN A 2 -14.09 9.97 -10.67
CA GLN A 2 -13.92 10.05 -12.14
C GLN A 2 -12.55 10.65 -12.54
N GLU A 3 -12.07 11.64 -11.78
CA GLU A 3 -10.75 12.22 -12.01
C GLU A 3 -9.60 11.24 -11.73
N LEU A 4 -9.72 10.38 -10.72
CA LEU A 4 -8.74 9.34 -10.41
C LEU A 4 -8.62 8.33 -11.55
N VAL A 5 -9.77 7.87 -12.07
CA VAL A 5 -9.81 7.00 -13.25
C VAL A 5 -9.10 7.64 -14.45
N ARG A 6 -9.31 8.95 -14.68
CA ARG A 6 -8.74 9.66 -15.83
C ARG A 6 -7.25 9.95 -15.68
N ARG A 7 -6.79 10.34 -14.49
CA ARG A 7 -5.41 10.79 -14.25
C ARG A 7 -4.46 9.67 -13.82
N ALA A 8 -4.95 8.72 -13.01
CA ALA A 8 -4.18 7.63 -12.42
C ALA A 8 -4.97 6.30 -12.45
N PRO A 9 -5.21 5.72 -13.64
CA PRO A 9 -6.04 4.53 -13.79
C PRO A 9 -5.47 3.29 -13.08
N GLY A 10 -4.15 3.20 -12.95
CA GLY A 10 -3.47 2.14 -12.21
C GLY A 10 -3.79 2.21 -10.72
N THR A 11 -3.63 3.40 -10.14
CA THR A 11 -4.00 3.68 -8.75
C THR A 11 -5.48 3.44 -8.52
N TYR A 12 -6.37 3.86 -9.44
CA TYR A 12 -7.80 3.55 -9.33
C TYR A 12 -8.06 2.03 -9.19
N ASN A 13 -7.47 1.23 -10.08
CA ASN A 13 -7.64 -0.23 -10.05
C ASN A 13 -7.07 -0.85 -8.77
N HIS A 14 -5.95 -0.33 -8.28
CA HIS A 14 -5.40 -0.68 -6.96
C HIS A 14 -6.40 -0.37 -5.84
N SER A 15 -6.92 0.86 -5.76
CA SER A 15 -7.90 1.27 -4.77
C SER A 15 -9.17 0.40 -4.75
N ILE A 16 -9.65 -0.05 -5.91
CA ILE A 16 -10.81 -0.97 -6.00
C ILE A 16 -10.49 -2.35 -5.42
N SER A 17 -9.31 -2.89 -5.71
CA SER A 17 -8.86 -4.16 -5.14
C SER A 17 -8.70 -4.06 -3.62
N VAL A 18 -8.05 -2.99 -3.13
CA VAL A 18 -7.88 -2.72 -1.70
C VAL A 18 -9.23 -2.62 -1.00
N ALA A 19 -10.19 -1.89 -1.60
CA ALA A 19 -11.54 -1.78 -1.07
C ALA A 19 -12.21 -3.14 -0.91
N THR A 20 -12.06 -4.01 -1.92
CA THR A 20 -12.69 -5.35 -1.93
C THR A 20 -12.12 -6.25 -0.84
N ILE A 21 -10.79 -6.32 -0.71
CA ILE A 21 -10.17 -7.21 0.28
C ILE A 21 -10.25 -6.64 1.70
N GLY A 22 -10.18 -5.31 1.84
CA GLY A 22 -10.26 -4.62 3.12
C GLY A 22 -11.65 -4.64 3.74
N GLU A 23 -12.70 -4.44 2.94
CA GLU A 23 -14.10 -4.61 3.39
C GLU A 23 -14.30 -6.01 3.99
N ALA A 24 -13.92 -7.04 3.24
CA ALA A 24 -14.05 -8.43 3.67
C ALA A 24 -13.22 -8.74 4.94
N ALA A 25 -12.06 -8.13 5.12
CA ALA A 25 -11.23 -8.32 6.31
C ALA A 25 -11.81 -7.60 7.54
N ALA A 26 -12.29 -6.38 7.38
CA ALA A 26 -12.92 -5.61 8.44
C ALA A 26 -14.21 -6.28 8.95
N ASP A 27 -15.05 -6.78 8.05
CA ASP A 27 -16.27 -7.50 8.41
C ASP A 27 -15.98 -8.75 9.25
N LYS A 28 -14.85 -9.44 8.99
CA LYS A 28 -14.47 -10.67 9.72
C LYS A 28 -14.14 -10.44 11.19
N ILE A 29 -13.75 -9.22 11.55
CA ILE A 29 -13.49 -8.83 12.94
C ILE A 29 -14.64 -7.98 13.52
N GLY A 30 -15.75 -7.82 12.79
CA GLY A 30 -16.87 -6.98 13.22
C GLY A 30 -16.52 -5.47 13.27
N ALA A 31 -15.54 -5.04 12.49
CA ALA A 31 -15.25 -3.62 12.26
C ALA A 31 -16.16 -3.05 11.16
N ASN A 32 -16.08 -1.75 10.89
CA ASN A 32 -16.91 -1.12 9.87
C ASN A 32 -16.34 -1.36 8.44
N GLY A 33 -16.75 -2.45 7.80
CA GLY A 33 -16.29 -2.80 6.44
C GLY A 33 -16.69 -1.78 5.37
N LEU A 34 -17.88 -1.18 5.48
CA LEU A 34 -18.30 -0.13 4.55
C LEU A 34 -17.38 1.10 4.63
N LEU A 35 -16.99 1.50 5.84
CA LEU A 35 -16.04 2.60 6.02
C LEU A 35 -14.70 2.29 5.36
N VAL A 36 -14.14 1.08 5.58
CA VAL A 36 -12.89 0.65 4.93
C VAL A 36 -13.05 0.67 3.41
N ARG A 37 -14.15 0.13 2.88
CA ARG A 37 -14.42 0.11 1.43
C ARG A 37 -14.41 1.53 0.84
N VAL A 38 -15.14 2.46 1.44
CA VAL A 38 -15.23 3.83 0.95
C VAL A 38 -13.90 4.55 1.11
N ALA A 39 -13.22 4.40 2.25
CA ALA A 39 -11.92 5.01 2.49
C ALA A 39 -10.87 4.51 1.49
N ALA A 40 -10.89 3.23 1.11
CA ALA A 40 -9.97 2.67 0.12
C ALA A 40 -10.10 3.33 -1.25
N TYR A 41 -11.28 3.82 -1.63
CA TYR A 41 -11.45 4.57 -2.87
C TYR A 41 -10.68 5.89 -2.90
N TYR A 42 -10.39 6.45 -1.72
CA TYR A 42 -9.78 7.77 -1.59
C TYR A 42 -8.36 7.76 -1.02
N HIS A 43 -7.92 6.68 -0.36
CA HIS A 43 -6.65 6.65 0.39
C HIS A 43 -5.44 7.16 -0.41
N ASP A 44 -5.47 6.96 -1.73
CA ASP A 44 -4.36 7.17 -2.64
C ASP A 44 -4.57 8.36 -3.62
N ILE A 45 -5.59 9.20 -3.39
CA ILE A 45 -5.97 10.25 -4.35
C ILE A 45 -4.88 11.29 -4.61
N GLY A 46 -3.93 11.47 -3.69
CA GLY A 46 -2.80 12.38 -3.89
C GLY A 46 -1.88 11.97 -5.04
N LYS A 47 -1.82 10.66 -5.37
CA LYS A 47 -1.02 10.16 -6.51
C LYS A 47 -1.45 10.78 -7.84
N MET A 48 -2.68 11.27 -7.97
CA MET A 48 -3.19 11.95 -9.18
C MET A 48 -2.42 13.21 -9.56
N LEU A 49 -1.69 13.84 -8.63
CA LEU A 49 -0.92 15.04 -8.93
C LEU A 49 0.38 14.70 -9.68
N LYS A 50 0.92 13.50 -9.48
CA LYS A 50 2.20 13.05 -10.04
C LYS A 50 2.13 11.56 -10.45
N PRO A 51 1.15 11.13 -11.26
CA PRO A 51 0.86 9.71 -11.50
C PRO A 51 2.06 8.95 -12.08
N GLN A 52 2.89 9.60 -12.89
CA GLN A 52 4.06 9.03 -13.55
C GLN A 52 5.18 8.58 -12.61
N TYR A 53 5.13 8.96 -11.33
CA TYR A 53 6.07 8.49 -10.30
C TYR A 53 5.60 7.22 -9.57
N PHE A 54 4.38 6.75 -9.84
CA PHE A 54 3.83 5.56 -9.19
C PHE A 54 3.73 4.42 -10.18
N ILE A 55 4.41 3.31 -9.87
CA ILE A 55 4.65 2.19 -10.79
C ILE A 55 3.37 1.60 -11.36
N GLU A 56 2.27 1.59 -10.60
CA GLU A 56 0.99 1.07 -11.05
C GLU A 56 0.38 1.88 -12.22
N ASN A 57 0.78 3.13 -12.39
CA ASN A 57 0.34 4.01 -13.48
C ASN A 57 1.31 4.07 -14.67
N MET A 58 2.48 3.43 -14.55
CA MET A 58 3.47 3.42 -15.62
C MET A 58 3.12 2.36 -16.68
N ALA A 59 3.36 2.68 -17.95
CA ALA A 59 3.22 1.69 -19.01
C ALA A 59 4.32 0.62 -18.88
N GLN A 60 3.95 -0.64 -19.11
CA GLN A 60 4.88 -1.77 -18.98
C GLN A 60 6.13 -1.56 -19.86
N GLY A 61 7.31 -1.65 -19.25
CA GLY A 61 8.60 -1.45 -19.93
C GLY A 61 9.05 0.01 -20.05
N SER A 62 8.34 0.97 -19.48
CA SER A 62 8.81 2.37 -19.38
C SER A 62 9.91 2.50 -18.33
N GLU A 63 10.88 3.37 -18.59
CA GLU A 63 11.90 3.76 -17.61
C GLU A 63 11.25 4.49 -16.42
N SER A 64 11.78 4.25 -15.22
CA SER A 64 11.28 4.90 -14.02
C SER A 64 11.87 6.30 -13.90
N LEU A 65 11.03 7.30 -13.65
CA LEU A 65 11.51 8.65 -13.37
C LEU A 65 12.35 8.73 -12.09
N HIS A 66 12.20 7.73 -11.21
CA HIS A 66 13.03 7.61 -10.01
C HIS A 66 14.47 7.21 -10.31
N ASP A 67 14.77 6.62 -11.47
CA ASP A 67 16.13 6.21 -11.85
C ASP A 67 17.06 7.42 -12.03
N ASN A 68 16.47 8.61 -12.28
CA ASN A 68 17.18 9.88 -12.46
C ASN A 68 17.16 10.76 -11.20
N LEU A 69 16.75 10.24 -10.05
CA LEU A 69 16.61 10.99 -8.80
C LEU A 69 17.46 10.38 -7.68
N ALA A 70 17.96 11.24 -6.80
CA ALA A 70 18.53 10.77 -5.53
C ALA A 70 17.46 10.03 -4.72
N PRO A 71 17.81 8.96 -3.97
CA PRO A 71 16.83 8.20 -3.19
C PRO A 71 16.01 9.06 -2.23
N ALA A 72 16.63 10.03 -1.56
CA ALA A 72 15.93 10.98 -0.68
C ALA A 72 14.85 11.78 -1.44
N MET A 73 15.14 12.25 -2.66
CA MET A 73 14.17 12.99 -3.48
C MET A 73 13.01 12.11 -3.92
N SER A 74 13.31 10.86 -4.32
CA SER A 74 12.28 9.86 -4.62
C SER A 74 11.37 9.60 -3.42
N THR A 75 11.93 9.45 -2.23
CA THR A 75 11.17 9.28 -0.99
C THR A 75 10.28 10.47 -0.69
N LEU A 76 10.75 11.72 -0.87
CA LEU A 76 9.92 12.91 -0.69
C LEU A 76 8.73 12.94 -1.64
N ILE A 77 8.90 12.51 -2.90
CA ILE A 77 7.81 12.42 -3.87
C ILE A 77 6.80 11.36 -3.44
N ILE A 78 7.29 10.17 -3.05
CA ILE A 78 6.43 9.07 -2.60
C ILE A 78 5.67 9.47 -1.35
N ILE A 79 6.33 9.97 -0.30
CA ILE A 79 5.66 10.40 0.94
C ILE A 79 4.67 11.55 0.68
N GLY A 80 5.00 12.44 -0.26
CA GLY A 80 4.20 13.60 -0.61
C GLY A 80 2.75 13.28 -1.01
N HIS A 81 2.47 12.10 -1.57
CA HIS A 81 1.11 11.73 -1.98
C HIS A 81 0.12 11.74 -0.82
N VAL A 82 0.56 11.44 0.41
CA VAL A 82 -0.30 11.44 1.59
C VAL A 82 -0.80 12.86 1.86
N LYS A 83 0.14 13.82 1.94
CA LYS A 83 -0.18 15.24 2.16
C LYS A 83 -1.03 15.80 1.03
N ASP A 84 -0.63 15.55 -0.21
CA ASP A 84 -1.35 15.97 -1.40
C ASP A 84 -2.79 15.41 -1.40
N GLY A 85 -2.97 14.16 -0.95
CA GLY A 85 -4.27 13.51 -0.81
C GLY A 85 -5.13 14.13 0.28
N VAL A 86 -4.56 14.42 1.46
CA VAL A 86 -5.24 15.09 2.57
C VAL A 86 -5.71 16.49 2.15
N ASP A 87 -4.84 17.26 1.50
CA ASP A 87 -5.16 18.61 1.04
C ASP A 87 -6.28 18.58 -0.02
N LEU A 88 -6.22 17.64 -0.97
CA LEU A 88 -7.27 17.45 -1.96
C LEU A 88 -8.60 17.01 -1.31
N ALA A 89 -8.57 16.09 -0.36
CA ALA A 89 -9.75 15.64 0.36
C ALA A 89 -10.43 16.78 1.13
N ARG A 90 -9.64 17.65 1.78
CA ARG A 90 -10.13 18.85 2.47
C ARG A 90 -10.75 19.84 1.49
N GLN A 91 -10.10 20.12 0.35
CA GLN A 91 -10.63 21.00 -0.68
C GLN A 91 -11.98 20.54 -1.23
N HIS A 92 -12.18 19.23 -1.31
CA HIS A 92 -13.44 18.62 -1.75
C HIS A 92 -14.43 18.32 -0.61
N ASN A 93 -14.16 18.78 0.61
CA ASN A 93 -15.00 18.59 1.79
C ASN A 93 -15.34 17.11 2.06
N LEU A 94 -14.37 16.21 1.87
CA LEU A 94 -14.55 14.82 2.26
C LEU A 94 -14.70 14.71 3.79
N PRO A 95 -15.49 13.74 4.29
CA PRO A 95 -15.64 13.54 5.73
C PRO A 95 -14.30 13.26 6.42
N GLN A 96 -14.14 13.73 7.66
CA GLN A 96 -12.91 13.53 8.44
C GLN A 96 -12.45 12.07 8.51
N PRO A 97 -13.33 11.07 8.71
CA PRO A 97 -12.91 9.66 8.68
C PRO A 97 -12.27 9.23 7.37
N ILE A 98 -12.59 9.85 6.22
CA ILE A 98 -11.93 9.51 4.95
C ILE A 98 -10.55 10.18 4.87
N ILE A 99 -10.45 11.43 5.34
CA ILE A 99 -9.19 12.17 5.43
C ILE A 99 -8.20 11.42 6.33
N ASP A 100 -8.67 10.91 7.46
CA ASP A 100 -7.85 10.15 8.42
C ASP A 100 -7.23 8.90 7.79
N PHE A 101 -7.95 8.18 6.94
CA PHE A 101 -7.40 7.01 6.24
C PHE A 101 -6.36 7.41 5.20
N ILE A 102 -6.55 8.52 4.49
CA ILE A 102 -5.51 9.03 3.57
C ILE A 102 -4.24 9.33 4.37
N GLU A 103 -4.35 9.98 5.52
CA GLU A 103 -3.20 10.35 6.35
C GLU A 103 -2.51 9.12 6.98
N GLN A 104 -3.28 8.13 7.43
CA GLN A 104 -2.80 7.04 8.30
C GLN A 104 -2.46 5.73 7.58
N HIS A 105 -2.87 5.53 6.32
CA HIS A 105 -2.81 4.18 5.70
C HIS A 105 -1.39 3.62 5.59
N HIS A 106 -0.36 4.46 5.52
CA HIS A 106 1.05 4.03 5.60
C HIS A 106 1.67 4.14 6.99
N GLY A 107 0.97 4.73 7.96
CA GLY A 107 1.47 4.98 9.31
C GLY A 107 2.82 5.68 9.29
N THR A 108 3.78 5.13 10.05
CA THR A 108 5.18 5.63 10.06
C THR A 108 6.13 4.65 9.39
N THR A 109 5.65 3.89 8.40
CA THR A 109 6.43 2.82 7.78
C THR A 109 7.61 3.37 6.97
N LEU A 110 8.64 2.53 6.83
CA LEU A 110 9.83 2.85 6.04
C LEU A 110 9.58 2.66 4.53
N VAL A 111 9.96 3.66 3.72
CA VAL A 111 10.05 3.56 2.26
C VAL A 111 11.32 2.77 1.90
N GLU A 112 11.23 1.46 2.09
CA GLU A 112 12.38 0.54 2.18
C GLU A 112 13.26 0.49 0.92
N TYR A 113 12.68 0.57 -0.28
CA TYR A 113 13.46 0.50 -1.52
C TYR A 113 14.47 1.65 -1.59
N PHE A 114 14.00 2.90 -1.44
CA PHE A 114 14.87 4.07 -1.52
C PHE A 114 15.79 4.20 -0.32
N PHE A 115 15.38 3.74 0.86
CA PHE A 115 16.29 3.66 2.01
C PHE A 115 17.49 2.75 1.72
N ARG A 116 17.24 1.55 1.21
CA ARG A 116 18.32 0.61 0.85
C ARG A 116 19.20 1.12 -0.28
N GLU A 117 18.64 1.85 -1.25
CA GLU A 117 19.46 2.51 -2.28
C GLU A 117 20.33 3.62 -1.69
N ALA A 118 19.82 4.38 -0.71
CA ALA A 118 20.62 5.38 0.01
C ALA A 118 21.76 4.73 0.82
N GLU A 119 21.48 3.64 1.54
CA GLU A 119 22.52 2.89 2.28
C GLU A 119 23.63 2.39 1.35
N LYS A 120 23.27 1.81 0.19
CA LYS A 120 24.25 1.37 -0.81
C LYS A 120 25.11 2.53 -1.33
N GLN A 121 24.51 3.70 -1.56
CA GLN A 121 25.25 4.89 -2.01
C GLN A 121 26.20 5.41 -0.92
N ALA A 122 25.76 5.39 0.34
CA ALA A 122 26.57 5.78 1.50
C ALA A 122 27.75 4.82 1.76
N ASP A 123 27.57 3.52 1.49
CA ASP A 123 28.65 2.52 1.60
C ASP A 123 29.72 2.72 0.52
N LEU A 124 29.33 3.19 -0.68
CA LEU A 124 30.23 3.43 -1.80
C LEU A 124 30.97 4.77 -1.70
N SER A 125 30.46 5.73 -0.94
CA SER A 125 31.06 7.06 -0.77
C SER A 125 30.83 7.61 0.64
N PRO A 126 31.89 7.77 1.46
CA PRO A 126 31.78 8.25 2.85
C PRO A 126 31.11 9.63 3.00
N ASP A 127 31.13 10.46 1.95
CA ASP A 127 30.52 11.79 1.93
C ASP A 127 28.98 11.74 1.95
N HIS A 128 28.37 10.60 1.64
CA HIS A 128 26.92 10.38 1.64
C HIS A 128 26.37 9.71 2.91
N LYS A 129 27.19 9.54 3.96
CA LYS A 129 26.74 8.89 5.22
C LYS A 129 25.58 9.59 5.91
N THR A 130 25.45 10.91 5.76
CA THR A 130 24.34 11.68 6.33
C THR A 130 23.03 11.54 5.54
N ASP A 131 23.09 10.96 4.33
CA ASP A 131 21.95 10.88 3.41
C ASP A 131 21.10 9.61 3.63
N ALA A 132 21.54 8.71 4.51
CA ALA A 132 20.89 7.43 4.83
C ALA A 132 20.34 7.38 6.27
N GLU A 133 19.82 8.49 6.79
CA GLU A 133 19.12 8.48 8.09
C GLU A 133 17.72 7.87 7.92
N GLU A 134 17.44 6.73 8.56
CA GLU A 134 16.16 6.00 8.44
C GLU A 134 14.93 6.89 8.67
N SER A 135 15.03 7.84 9.61
CA SER A 135 13.96 8.81 9.93
C SER A 135 13.51 9.61 8.71
N SER A 136 14.42 9.93 7.79
CA SER A 136 14.16 10.69 6.55
C SER A 136 13.43 9.86 5.50
N PHE A 137 13.33 8.54 5.69
CA PHE A 137 12.67 7.62 4.77
C PHE A 137 11.37 7.05 5.32
N ARG A 138 10.92 7.49 6.49
CA ARG A 138 9.65 7.07 7.08
C ARG A 138 8.53 8.04 6.76
N TYR A 139 7.34 7.50 6.53
CA TYR A 139 6.13 8.31 6.49
C TYR A 139 5.96 9.08 7.82
N PRO A 140 5.45 10.32 7.80
CA PRO A 140 5.32 11.13 9.01
C PRO A 140 4.21 10.62 9.95
N GLY A 141 3.33 9.74 9.47
CA GLY A 141 2.18 9.26 10.22
C GLY A 141 1.00 10.25 10.26
N PRO A 142 0.10 10.09 11.24
CA PRO A 142 0.24 9.22 12.41
C PRO A 142 0.07 7.73 12.08
N ARG A 143 0.41 6.85 13.02
CA ARG A 143 0.07 5.42 12.92
C ARG A 143 -1.46 5.25 12.84
N PRO A 144 -1.98 4.10 12.37
CA PRO A 144 -3.39 3.78 12.48
C PRO A 144 -3.94 4.06 13.88
N GLN A 145 -5.01 4.86 13.95
CA GLN A 145 -5.68 5.22 15.22
C GLN A 145 -6.93 4.36 15.49
N THR A 146 -7.36 3.58 14.49
CA THR A 146 -8.58 2.75 14.55
C THR A 146 -8.31 1.35 14.03
N ARG A 147 -9.18 0.39 14.38
CA ARG A 147 -9.09 -0.98 13.86
C ARG A 147 -9.19 -1.00 12.34
N GLU A 148 -10.09 -0.20 11.80
CA GLU A 148 -10.34 -0.05 10.38
C GLU A 148 -9.13 0.54 9.63
N ALA A 149 -8.44 1.53 10.20
CA ALA A 149 -7.21 2.07 9.63
C ALA A 149 -6.07 1.03 9.62
N GLY A 150 -5.99 0.17 10.65
CA GLY A 150 -5.04 -0.95 10.67
C GLY A 150 -5.36 -2.01 9.61
N VAL A 151 -6.65 -2.31 9.39
CA VAL A 151 -7.10 -3.18 8.28
C VAL A 151 -6.75 -2.55 6.93
N MET A 152 -6.94 -1.25 6.75
CA MET A 152 -6.56 -0.53 5.52
C MET A 152 -5.07 -0.69 5.22
N MET A 153 -4.21 -0.43 6.20
CA MET A 153 -2.76 -0.55 6.06
C MET A 153 -2.34 -1.95 5.60
N LEU A 154 -2.91 -3.00 6.20
CA LEU A 154 -2.61 -4.38 5.80
C LEU A 154 -3.13 -4.70 4.40
N SER A 155 -4.34 -4.22 4.08
CA SER A 155 -4.98 -4.44 2.79
C SER A 155 -4.20 -3.80 1.65
N ASP A 156 -3.82 -2.53 1.78
CA ASP A 156 -2.97 -1.82 0.82
C ASP A 156 -1.63 -2.57 0.61
N ALA A 157 -0.90 -2.83 1.70
CA ALA A 157 0.42 -3.46 1.61
C ALA A 157 0.37 -4.83 0.91
N VAL A 158 -0.64 -5.64 1.22
CA VAL A 158 -0.82 -6.98 0.68
C VAL A 158 -1.24 -6.95 -0.79
N GLU A 159 -2.15 -6.06 -1.16
CA GLU A 159 -2.57 -5.86 -2.56
C GLU A 159 -1.38 -5.44 -3.41
N SER A 160 -0.68 -4.37 -3.00
CA SER A 160 0.48 -3.80 -3.69
C SER A 160 1.58 -4.84 -3.89
N ALA A 161 1.94 -5.58 -2.83
CA ALA A 161 2.97 -6.60 -2.93
C ALA A 161 2.55 -7.78 -3.82
N SER A 162 1.28 -8.18 -3.78
CA SER A 162 0.79 -9.32 -4.57
C SER A 162 0.82 -9.09 -6.08
N ARG A 163 0.76 -7.83 -6.54
CA ARG A 163 0.92 -7.45 -7.96
C ARG A 163 2.29 -7.80 -8.53
N THR A 164 3.31 -7.90 -7.67
CA THR A 164 4.68 -8.25 -8.08
C THR A 164 4.89 -9.76 -8.26
N LEU A 165 3.92 -10.59 -7.85
CA LEU A 165 3.99 -12.04 -8.00
C LEU A 165 3.75 -12.44 -9.46
N SER A 166 4.78 -13.00 -10.09
CA SER A 166 4.69 -13.59 -11.43
C SER A 166 3.72 -14.78 -11.52
N ASP A 167 3.59 -15.55 -10.43
CA ASP A 167 2.69 -16.70 -10.32
C ASP A 167 2.07 -16.74 -8.90
N PRO A 168 0.89 -16.14 -8.72
CA PRO A 168 0.24 -15.95 -7.42
C PRO A 168 -0.47 -17.22 -6.92
N THR A 169 0.28 -18.29 -6.70
CA THR A 169 -0.28 -19.53 -6.12
C THR A 169 -0.57 -19.37 -4.62
N PRO A 170 -1.50 -20.16 -4.05
CA PRO A 170 -1.73 -20.18 -2.60
C PRO A 170 -0.47 -20.38 -1.76
N LYS A 171 0.50 -21.16 -2.25
CA LYS A 171 1.79 -21.42 -1.59
C LYS A 171 2.71 -20.20 -1.55
N ARG A 172 2.55 -19.24 -2.47
CA ARG A 172 3.32 -17.99 -2.51
C ARG A 172 2.59 -16.83 -1.84
N ILE A 173 1.26 -16.79 -1.95
CA ILE A 173 0.43 -15.75 -1.31
C ILE A 173 0.54 -15.84 0.21
N LYS A 174 0.37 -17.03 0.81
CA LYS A 174 0.36 -17.17 2.28
C LYS A 174 1.63 -16.62 2.96
N PRO A 175 2.85 -17.04 2.57
CA PRO A 175 4.06 -16.49 3.19
C PRO A 175 4.23 -14.99 2.94
N LEU A 176 3.84 -14.50 1.76
CA LEU A 176 3.90 -13.07 1.44
C LEU A 176 3.04 -12.25 2.42
N VAL A 177 1.75 -12.60 2.55
CA VAL A 177 0.84 -11.90 3.48
C VAL A 177 1.39 -11.96 4.90
N HIS A 178 1.78 -13.16 5.36
CA HIS A 178 2.32 -13.35 6.70
C HIS A 178 3.53 -12.44 6.98
N SER A 179 4.50 -12.40 6.06
CA SER A 179 5.69 -11.57 6.19
C SER A 179 5.37 -10.07 6.28
N LEU A 180 4.38 -9.59 5.53
CA LEU A 180 3.96 -8.19 5.56
C LEU A 180 3.25 -7.85 6.88
N VAL A 181 2.36 -8.73 7.33
CA VAL A 181 1.68 -8.60 8.63
C VAL A 181 2.70 -8.53 9.76
N MET A 182 3.64 -9.48 9.80
CA MET A 182 4.70 -9.51 10.80
C MET A 182 5.60 -8.28 10.72
N LYS A 183 5.92 -7.80 9.52
CA LYS A 183 6.70 -6.56 9.36
C LYS A 183 5.99 -5.35 9.98
N ARG A 184 4.68 -5.18 9.77
CA ARG A 184 3.90 -4.09 10.38
C ARG A 184 3.79 -4.22 11.89
N LEU A 185 3.59 -5.45 12.38
CA LEU A 185 3.52 -5.75 13.80
C LEU A 185 4.84 -5.44 14.51
N LEU A 186 5.96 -5.92 13.97
CA LEU A 186 7.29 -5.72 14.55
C LEU A 186 7.77 -4.26 14.45
N ASP A 187 7.32 -3.51 13.44
CA ASP A 187 7.55 -2.06 13.31
C ASP A 187 6.64 -1.22 14.23
N GLY A 188 5.80 -1.87 15.06
CA GLY A 188 4.94 -1.22 16.04
C GLY A 188 3.80 -0.39 15.43
N GLN A 189 3.43 -0.64 14.17
CA GLN A 189 2.44 0.17 13.45
C GLN A 189 1.04 0.10 14.08
N PHE A 190 0.74 -0.95 14.83
CA PHE A 190 -0.57 -1.14 15.46
C PHE A 190 -0.65 -0.66 16.92
N ASN A 191 0.43 -0.08 17.46
CA ASN A 191 0.51 0.31 18.88
C ASN A 191 -0.47 1.42 19.29
N GLU A 192 -1.04 2.13 18.31
CA GLU A 192 -1.94 3.28 18.53
C GLU A 192 -3.38 2.98 18.06
N CYS A 193 -3.67 1.73 17.67
CA CYS A 193 -5.02 1.27 17.36
C CYS A 193 -5.43 0.11 18.28
N SER A 194 -6.72 -0.21 18.29
CA SER A 194 -7.28 -1.28 19.11
C SER A 194 -7.34 -2.65 18.42
N LEU A 195 -6.50 -2.90 17.39
CA LEU A 195 -6.39 -4.24 16.80
C LEU A 195 -5.73 -5.21 17.78
N THR A 196 -6.41 -6.30 18.07
CA THR A 196 -5.83 -7.39 18.87
C THR A 196 -5.01 -8.36 18.00
N LEU A 197 -4.09 -9.12 18.61
CA LEU A 197 -3.35 -10.16 17.88
C LEU A 197 -4.28 -11.21 17.24
N SER A 198 -5.38 -11.55 17.92
CA SER A 198 -6.39 -12.46 17.38
C SER A 198 -7.09 -11.87 16.14
N GLU A 199 -7.39 -10.57 16.17
CA GLU A 199 -7.97 -9.88 15.01
C GLU A 199 -7.00 -9.76 13.85
N ILE A 200 -5.72 -9.48 14.13
CA ILE A 200 -4.66 -9.45 13.10
C ILE A 200 -4.58 -10.82 12.39
N ASN A 201 -4.63 -11.92 13.13
CA ASN A 201 -4.65 -13.26 12.53
C ASN A 201 -5.90 -13.49 11.65
N ILE A 202 -7.08 -13.07 12.10
CA ILE A 202 -8.32 -13.17 11.31
C ILE A 202 -8.24 -12.32 10.03
N VAL A 203 -7.68 -11.11 10.13
CA VAL A 203 -7.44 -10.21 8.98
C VAL A 203 -6.47 -10.87 8.00
N GLU A 204 -5.35 -11.41 8.47
CA GLU A 204 -4.38 -12.15 7.65
C GLU A 204 -5.04 -13.29 6.87
N GLU A 205 -5.81 -14.14 7.54
CA GLU A 205 -6.53 -15.25 6.91
C GLU A 205 -7.54 -14.77 5.86
N SER A 206 -8.26 -13.67 6.15
CA SER A 206 -9.21 -13.06 5.22
C SER A 206 -8.52 -12.51 3.97
N LEU A 207 -7.40 -11.80 4.14
CA LEU A 207 -6.61 -11.26 3.03
C LEU A 207 -6.04 -12.37 2.14
N VAL A 208 -5.48 -13.42 2.75
CA VAL A 208 -5.02 -14.62 2.02
C VAL A 208 -6.14 -15.20 1.18
N LYS A 209 -7.32 -15.42 1.78
CA LYS A 209 -8.47 -16.02 1.08
C LYS A 209 -8.94 -15.14 -0.08
N SER A 210 -9.02 -13.83 0.14
CA SER A 210 -9.46 -12.88 -0.88
C SER A 210 -8.49 -12.79 -2.05
N LEU A 211 -7.18 -12.69 -1.80
CA LEU A 211 -6.17 -12.71 -2.86
C LEU A 211 -6.21 -14.02 -3.64
N ILE A 212 -6.30 -15.15 -2.96
CA ILE A 212 -6.45 -16.47 -3.59
C ILE A 212 -7.66 -16.47 -4.53
N GLY A 213 -8.80 -15.91 -4.12
CA GLY A 213 -10.00 -15.80 -4.97
C GLY A 213 -9.78 -14.91 -6.20
N ILE A 214 -9.15 -13.75 -6.02
CA ILE A 214 -8.83 -12.80 -7.12
C ILE A 214 -7.89 -13.44 -8.15
N TYR A 215 -6.90 -14.21 -7.69
CA TYR A 215 -5.86 -14.77 -8.55
C TYR A 215 -6.20 -16.17 -9.11
N HIS A 216 -7.10 -16.94 -8.49
CA HIS A 216 -7.54 -18.23 -9.06
C HIS A 216 -8.19 -18.08 -10.44
N GLY A 217 -8.92 -16.99 -10.69
CA GLY A 217 -9.48 -16.68 -12.01
C GLY A 217 -8.44 -16.33 -13.08
N ARG A 218 -7.16 -16.14 -12.71
CA ARG A 218 -6.06 -15.82 -13.62
C ARG A 218 -5.15 -17.00 -13.94
N ILE A 219 -5.40 -18.18 -13.35
CA ILE A 219 -4.65 -19.40 -13.70
C ILE A 219 -4.98 -19.73 -15.16
N LYS A 220 -3.97 -19.66 -16.04
CA LYS A 220 -4.09 -20.14 -17.41
C LYS A 220 -4.49 -21.61 -17.34
N TYR A 221 -5.67 -21.95 -17.86
CA TYR A 221 -5.99 -23.33 -18.16
C TYR A 221 -4.88 -23.88 -19.07
N PRO A 222 -4.38 -25.10 -18.83
CA PRO A 222 -3.46 -25.74 -19.77
C PRO A 222 -4.14 -25.76 -21.14
N GLU A 223 -3.47 -25.27 -22.17
CA GLU A 223 -3.90 -25.53 -23.54
C GLU A 223 -4.02 -27.05 -23.69
N GLU A 224 -5.23 -27.54 -23.96
CA GLU A 224 -5.42 -28.91 -24.36
C GLU A 224 -4.48 -29.16 -25.53
N ARG A 225 -3.52 -30.06 -25.35
CA ARG A 225 -2.73 -30.58 -26.47
C ARG A 225 -3.73 -31.16 -27.46
N SER A 226 -3.97 -30.44 -28.54
CA SER A 226 -4.62 -30.97 -29.73
C SER A 226 -3.87 -32.23 -30.13
N ALA A 227 -4.58 -33.36 -30.06
CA ALA A 227 -4.11 -34.68 -30.46
C ALA A 227 -3.83 -34.76 -31.97
#